data_AF-A0A7J3EGS5-F1
#
_entry.id   AF-A0A7J3EGS5-F1
#
_cell.length_a   1.000
_cell.length_b   1.000
_cell.length_c   1.000
_cell.angle_alpha   90.00
_cell.angle_beta   90.00
_cell.angle_gamma   90.00
#
_symmetry.space_group_name_H-M   'P 1'
#
loop_
_entity.id
_entity.type
_entity.pdbx_description
1 polymer ?
#
loop_
_entity_poly.entity_id
_entity_poly.type
_entity_poly.pdbx_seq_one_letter_code
_entity_poly.pdbx_strand_id
1 'polypeptide(L)'
;MNSESVLQQILSSEGDRLGFIFQAIFIALFLFSIFYGQKFQIWMMLKNVEVGLNRIKRMRDNARQAILDLLRRFNNDPGLESAIDRLLEYFWIPPTSIDPFGIVGKIDHLLNIRERRFRWELKSIAPNVDDSRLRNIENLIEIGISLDQIYRVMRHYYLLGKKTMSLFLIYQAEALMPTVLQEA
;
A
#
# COMPACT_ATOMS: atom_id res chain seq x y z
N MET A 1 -52.95 23.52 -49.90
CA MET A 1 -51.64 22.95 -50.28
C MET A 1 -50.72 23.20 -49.09
N ASN A 2 -50.31 22.18 -48.31
CA ASN A 2 -49.23 22.23 -47.30
C ASN A 2 -49.18 20.99 -46.36
N SER A 3 -49.97 19.94 -46.58
CA SER A 3 -49.84 18.68 -45.81
C SER A 3 -48.88 17.67 -46.46
N GLU A 4 -48.66 17.73 -47.78
CA GLU A 4 -47.73 16.83 -48.47
C GLU A 4 -46.26 17.25 -48.35
N SER A 5 -45.98 18.55 -48.18
CA SER A 5 -44.62 19.07 -48.01
C SER A 5 -44.01 18.72 -46.65
N VAL A 6 -44.84 18.60 -45.60
CA VAL A 6 -44.40 18.20 -44.25
C VAL A 6 -44.02 16.72 -44.22
N LEU A 7 -44.77 15.88 -44.94
CA LEU A 7 -44.45 14.46 -45.09
C LEU A 7 -43.18 14.26 -45.95
N GLN A 8 -42.96 15.12 -46.94
CA GLN A 8 -41.75 15.10 -47.76
C GLN A 8 -40.51 15.61 -47.02
N GLN A 9 -40.69 16.46 -46.01
CA GLN A 9 -39.62 16.95 -45.12
C GLN A 9 -39.22 15.93 -44.03
N ILE A 10 -40.10 14.99 -43.70
CA ILE A 10 -39.77 13.78 -42.90
C ILE A 10 -39.03 12.74 -43.78
N LEU A 11 -39.10 12.86 -45.11
CA LEU A 11 -38.54 11.94 -46.10
C LEU A 11 -37.17 12.36 -46.67
N SER A 12 -36.54 13.44 -46.20
CA SER A 12 -35.10 13.70 -46.45
C SER A 12 -34.24 12.74 -45.62
N SER A 13 -34.40 11.46 -45.96
CA SER A 13 -34.00 10.29 -45.19
C SER A 13 -32.51 9.95 -45.28
N GLU A 14 -31.71 10.68 -46.05
CA GLU A 14 -30.27 10.41 -46.16
C GLU A 14 -29.46 11.00 -45.00
N GLY A 15 -29.73 12.24 -44.58
CA GLY A 15 -29.09 12.87 -43.41
C GLY A 15 -29.49 12.21 -42.10
N ASP A 16 -30.76 11.80 -41.98
CA ASP A 16 -31.26 11.04 -40.83
C ASP A 16 -30.65 9.64 -40.79
N ARG A 17 -30.62 8.88 -41.90
CA ARG A 17 -30.02 7.54 -41.91
C ARG A 17 -28.53 7.58 -41.60
N LEU A 18 -27.77 8.53 -42.14
CA LEU A 18 -26.35 8.70 -41.81
C LEU A 18 -26.16 9.09 -40.34
N GLY A 19 -27.02 9.97 -39.81
CA GLY A 19 -27.06 10.34 -38.39
C GLY A 19 -27.37 9.16 -37.47
N PHE A 20 -28.38 8.34 -37.81
CA PHE A 20 -28.73 7.13 -37.10
C PHE A 20 -27.63 6.07 -37.16
N ILE A 21 -26.99 5.89 -38.31
CA ILE A 21 -25.84 4.98 -38.47
C ILE A 21 -24.67 5.48 -37.60
N PHE A 22 -24.36 6.77 -37.64
CA PHE A 22 -23.31 7.36 -36.81
C PHE A 22 -23.62 7.22 -35.31
N GLN A 23 -24.86 7.49 -34.89
CA GLN A 23 -25.30 7.31 -33.52
C GLN A 23 -25.24 5.85 -33.08
N ALA A 24 -25.63 4.90 -33.94
CA ALA A 24 -25.53 3.47 -33.66
C ALA A 24 -24.07 3.02 -33.49
N ILE A 25 -23.16 3.49 -34.37
CA ILE A 25 -21.72 3.25 -34.26
C ILE A 25 -21.17 3.86 -32.97
N PHE A 26 -21.59 5.08 -32.63
CA PHE A 26 -21.15 5.77 -31.43
C PHE A 26 -21.62 5.05 -30.15
N ILE A 27 -22.87 4.57 -30.11
CA ILE A 27 -23.39 3.76 -29.00
C ILE A 27 -22.63 2.43 -28.91
N ALA A 28 -22.37 1.76 -30.03
CA ALA A 28 -21.59 0.53 -30.06
C ALA A 28 -20.16 0.76 -29.53
N LEU A 29 -19.51 1.85 -29.94
CA LEU A 29 -18.18 2.25 -29.46
C LEU A 29 -18.21 2.60 -27.95
N PHE A 30 -19.25 3.28 -27.49
CA PHE A 30 -19.42 3.64 -26.09
C PHE A 30 -19.58 2.40 -25.20
N LEU A 31 -20.42 1.46 -25.61
CA LEU A 31 -20.58 0.17 -24.92
C LEU A 31 -19.26 -0.60 -24.90
N PHE A 32 -18.56 -0.66 -26.03
CA PHE A 32 -17.22 -1.26 -26.08
C PHE A 32 -16.25 -0.58 -25.11
N SER A 33 -16.24 0.76 -25.07
CA SER A 33 -15.37 1.54 -24.18
C SER A 33 -15.64 1.26 -22.70
N ILE A 34 -16.89 1.06 -22.28
CA ILE A 34 -17.21 0.72 -20.89
C ILE A 34 -16.58 -0.62 -20.49
N PHE A 35 -16.71 -1.64 -21.34
CA PHE A 35 -16.19 -2.98 -21.01
C PHE A 35 -14.66 -3.05 -21.07
N TYR A 36 -14.03 -2.38 -22.03
CA TYR A 36 -12.58 -2.43 -22.22
C TYR A 36 -11.83 -1.37 -21.41
N GLY A 37 -12.45 -0.21 -21.19
CA GLY A 37 -11.90 0.90 -20.42
C GLY A 37 -11.62 0.53 -18.96
N GLN A 38 -12.52 -0.24 -18.33
CA GLN A 38 -12.30 -0.73 -16.96
C GLN A 38 -11.05 -1.61 -16.84
N LYS A 39 -10.83 -2.51 -17.80
CA LYS A 39 -9.63 -3.38 -17.81
C LYS A 39 -8.35 -2.58 -18.02
N PHE A 40 -8.40 -1.60 -18.93
CA PHE A 40 -7.28 -0.70 -19.19
C PHE A 40 -6.95 0.15 -17.96
N GLN A 41 -7.97 0.70 -17.30
CA GLN A 41 -7.83 1.46 -16.07
C GLN A 41 -7.17 0.62 -14.97
N ILE A 42 -7.68 -0.59 -14.71
CA ILE A 42 -7.08 -1.53 -13.74
C ILE A 42 -5.60 -1.78 -14.04
N TRP A 43 -5.26 -2.00 -15.31
CA TRP A 43 -3.88 -2.25 -15.71
C TRP A 43 -2.96 -1.06 -15.42
N MET A 44 -3.40 0.16 -15.73
CA MET A 44 -2.65 1.38 -15.46
C MET A 44 -2.45 1.60 -13.95
N MET A 45 -3.51 1.42 -13.16
CA MET A 45 -3.45 1.59 -11.71
C MET A 45 -2.55 0.55 -11.04
N LEU A 46 -2.59 -0.70 -11.49
CA LEU A 46 -1.67 -1.74 -11.02
C LEU A 46 -0.21 -1.37 -11.27
N LYS A 47 0.09 -0.76 -12.41
CA LYS A 47 1.44 -0.26 -12.73
C LYS A 47 1.87 0.86 -11.78
N ASN A 48 0.99 1.81 -11.47
CA ASN A 48 1.28 2.89 -10.53
C ASN A 48 1.57 2.34 -9.12
N VAL A 49 0.74 1.41 -8.64
CA VAL A 49 0.94 0.74 -7.35
C VAL A 49 2.24 -0.06 -7.34
N GLU A 50 2.57 -0.78 -8.41
CA GLU A 50 3.82 -1.52 -8.56
C GLU A 50 5.06 -0.61 -8.42
N VAL A 51 5.04 0.56 -9.07
CA VAL A 51 6.13 1.55 -8.98
C VAL A 51 6.33 2.03 -7.55
N GLY A 52 5.24 2.42 -6.87
CA GLY A 52 5.35 2.88 -5.49
C GLY A 52 5.74 1.76 -4.54
N LEU A 53 5.23 0.53 -4.74
CA LEU A 53 5.60 -0.63 -3.91
C LEU A 53 7.10 -0.91 -4.00
N ASN A 54 7.67 -0.80 -5.20
CA ASN A 54 9.11 -0.91 -5.40
C ASN A 54 9.90 0.20 -4.69
N ARG A 55 9.33 1.40 -4.54
CA ARG A 55 9.94 2.48 -3.76
C ARG A 55 9.96 2.14 -2.27
N ILE A 56 8.85 1.69 -1.70
CA ILE A 56 8.77 1.24 -0.29
C ILE A 56 9.75 0.10 -0.05
N LYS A 57 9.80 -0.87 -0.96
CA LYS A 57 10.74 -2.00 -0.88
C LYS A 57 12.18 -1.52 -0.78
N ARG A 58 12.60 -0.57 -1.62
CA ARG A 58 13.95 0.00 -1.56
C ARG A 58 14.23 0.70 -0.23
N MET A 59 13.26 1.45 0.30
CA MET A 59 13.42 2.15 1.58
C MET A 59 13.60 1.16 2.73
N ARG A 60 12.77 0.11 2.77
CA ARG A 60 12.90 -0.99 3.72
C ARG A 60 14.26 -1.70 3.60
N ASP A 61 14.67 -2.05 2.39
CA ASP A 61 15.93 -2.77 2.15
C ASP A 61 17.14 -1.89 2.57
N ASN A 62 17.08 -0.58 2.30
CA ASN A 62 18.08 0.38 2.76
C ASN A 62 18.10 0.52 4.28
N ALA A 63 16.94 0.57 4.94
CA ALA A 63 16.85 0.63 6.39
C ALA A 63 17.43 -0.64 7.04
N ARG A 64 17.09 -1.82 6.50
CA ARG A 64 17.68 -3.10 6.92
C ARG A 64 19.20 -3.09 6.79
N GLN A 65 19.73 -2.60 5.66
CA GLN A 65 21.17 -2.52 5.44
C GLN A 65 21.84 -1.54 6.42
N ALA A 66 21.22 -0.38 6.69
CA ALA A 66 21.74 0.58 7.65
C ALA A 66 21.78 0.02 9.08
N ILE A 67 20.75 -0.73 9.49
CA ILE A 67 20.70 -1.43 10.79
C ILE A 67 21.82 -2.47 10.88
N LEU A 68 21.99 -3.27 9.83
CA LEU A 68 23.04 -4.27 9.74
C LEU A 68 24.44 -3.65 9.86
N ASP A 69 24.70 -2.59 9.09
CA ASP A 69 26.01 -1.92 9.08
C ASP A 69 26.32 -1.23 10.42
N LEU A 70 25.28 -0.80 11.16
CA LEU A 70 25.43 -0.23 12.49
C LEU A 70 25.69 -1.32 13.54
N LEU A 71 24.92 -2.40 13.53
CA LEU A 71 25.03 -3.49 14.51
C LEU A 71 26.30 -4.33 14.31
N ARG A 72 26.77 -4.49 13.06
CA ARG A 72 28.05 -5.14 12.75
C ARG A 72 29.25 -4.49 13.47
N ARG A 73 29.16 -3.21 13.84
CA ARG A 73 30.21 -2.52 14.62
C ARG A 73 30.31 -2.99 16.06
N PHE A 74 29.23 -3.58 16.59
CA PHE A 74 29.12 -3.99 17.99
C PHE A 74 29.09 -5.50 18.15
N ASN A 75 28.65 -6.22 17.13
CA ASN A 75 28.60 -7.68 17.12
C ASN A 75 28.93 -8.18 15.70
N ASN A 76 29.92 -9.08 15.58
CA ASN A 76 30.32 -9.70 14.31
C ASN A 76 29.88 -11.16 14.17
N ASP A 77 28.90 -11.58 14.97
CA ASP A 77 28.40 -12.95 14.95
C ASP A 77 27.77 -13.29 13.59
N PRO A 78 28.02 -14.50 13.04
CA PRO A 78 27.38 -14.96 11.80
C PRO A 78 25.84 -15.00 11.87
N GLY A 79 25.28 -15.10 13.09
CA GLY A 79 23.84 -15.11 13.35
C GLY A 79 23.17 -13.73 13.41
N LEU A 80 23.92 -12.64 13.26
CA LEU A 80 23.42 -11.28 13.40
C LEU A 80 22.33 -10.96 12.36
N GLU A 81 22.50 -11.41 11.11
CA GLU A 81 21.53 -11.17 10.04
C GLU A 81 20.16 -11.77 10.38
N SER A 82 20.13 -13.04 10.79
CA SER A 82 18.90 -13.69 11.20
C SER A 82 18.30 -13.09 12.47
N ALA A 83 19.13 -12.55 13.39
CA ALA A 83 18.66 -11.84 14.56
C ALA A 83 17.97 -10.50 14.20
N ILE A 84 18.54 -9.77 13.24
CA ILE A 84 17.95 -8.53 12.72
C ILE A 84 16.64 -8.82 11.99
N ASP A 85 16.59 -9.86 11.16
CA ASP A 85 15.36 -10.22 10.45
C ASP A 85 14.23 -10.55 11.43
N ARG A 86 14.52 -11.27 12.52
CA ARG A 86 13.55 -11.52 13.60
C ARG A 86 13.11 -10.23 14.31
N LEU A 87 14.02 -9.29 14.53
CA LEU A 87 13.69 -7.99 15.13
C LEU A 87 12.82 -7.14 14.21
N LEU A 88 13.08 -7.14 12.90
CA LEU A 88 12.26 -6.42 11.92
C LEU A 88 10.85 -7.01 11.79
N GLU A 89 10.71 -8.29 12.09
CA GLU A 89 9.42 -8.98 12.15
C GLU A 89 8.70 -8.83 13.49
N TYR A 90 9.25 -8.09 14.45
CA TYR A 90 8.63 -7.89 15.76
C TYR A 90 7.25 -7.22 15.64
N PHE A 91 6.24 -7.82 16.27
CA PHE A 91 4.91 -7.28 16.37
C PHE A 91 4.38 -7.44 17.79
N TRP A 92 3.45 -6.55 18.18
CA TRP A 92 2.72 -6.64 19.43
C TRP A 92 1.24 -6.83 19.15
N ILE A 93 0.54 -7.48 20.07
CA ILE A 93 -0.89 -7.77 19.93
C ILE A 93 -1.66 -6.69 20.69
N PRO A 94 -2.49 -5.88 20.01
CA PRO A 94 -3.30 -4.88 20.68
C PRO A 94 -4.39 -5.50 21.56
N PRO A 95 -4.79 -4.82 22.65
CA PRO A 95 -5.84 -5.33 23.53
C PRO A 95 -7.18 -5.36 22.81
N THR A 96 -7.99 -6.39 23.07
CA THR A 96 -9.22 -6.69 22.32
C THR A 96 -10.49 -6.01 22.85
N SER A 97 -10.48 -5.29 24.00
CA SER A 97 -11.73 -4.83 24.63
C SER A 97 -11.74 -3.41 25.23
N ILE A 98 -12.83 -2.71 24.91
CA ILE A 98 -13.41 -1.55 25.62
C ILE A 98 -13.94 -2.07 26.96
N ASP A 99 -13.11 -1.99 27.97
CA ASP A 99 -13.43 -2.41 29.33
C ASP A 99 -13.96 -1.19 30.11
N PRO A 100 -15.02 -1.33 30.95
CA PRO A 100 -15.52 -0.24 31.79
C PRO A 100 -14.45 0.43 32.68
N PHE A 101 -13.34 -0.26 32.97
CA PHE A 101 -12.17 0.31 33.69
C PHE A 101 -11.18 1.08 32.81
N GLY A 102 -11.42 1.17 31.50
CA GLY A 102 -10.64 1.94 30.54
C GLY A 102 -9.56 1.14 29.81
N ILE A 103 -9.44 1.37 28.50
CA ILE A 103 -8.40 0.77 27.65
C ILE A 103 -7.02 1.40 27.92
N VAL A 104 -7.00 2.66 28.38
CA VAL A 104 -5.77 3.48 28.47
C VAL A 104 -4.68 2.83 29.32
N GLY A 105 -5.02 2.35 30.53
CA GLY A 105 -4.05 1.70 31.41
C GLY A 105 -3.48 0.40 30.82
N LYS A 106 -4.28 -0.33 30.02
CA LYS A 106 -3.83 -1.55 29.34
C LYS A 106 -2.88 -1.22 28.19
N ILE A 107 -3.18 -0.16 27.42
CA ILE A 107 -2.28 0.31 26.36
C ILE A 107 -0.96 0.79 26.97
N ASP A 108 -1.00 1.64 28.00
CA ASP A 108 0.21 2.13 28.66
C ASP A 108 1.08 0.98 29.18
N HIS A 109 0.46 0.01 29.86
CA HIS A 109 1.18 -1.17 30.33
C HIS A 109 1.80 -1.99 29.19
N LEU A 110 1.07 -2.18 28.09
CA LEU A 110 1.58 -2.91 26.92
C LEU A 110 2.73 -2.18 26.23
N LEU A 111 2.65 -0.85 26.08
CA LEU A 111 3.73 -0.04 25.53
C LEU A 111 4.99 -0.13 26.41
N ASN A 112 4.81 -0.03 27.73
CA ASN A 112 5.90 -0.17 28.71
C ASN A 112 6.53 -1.58 28.70
N ILE A 113 5.75 -2.63 28.49
CA ILE A 113 6.28 -4.00 28.33
C ILE A 113 7.00 -4.14 26.99
N ARG A 114 6.40 -3.66 25.90
CA ARG A 114 6.97 -3.70 24.55
C ARG A 114 8.35 -3.07 24.54
N GLU A 115 8.48 -1.86 25.06
CA GLU A 115 9.74 -1.11 25.08
C GLU A 115 10.80 -1.82 25.94
N ARG A 116 10.43 -2.30 27.14
CA ARG A 116 11.37 -3.05 28.00
C ARG A 116 11.84 -4.34 27.35
N ARG A 117 10.93 -5.07 26.70
CA ARG A 117 11.27 -6.32 26.00
C ARG A 117 12.16 -6.04 24.80
N PHE A 118 11.85 -5.02 24.03
CA PHE A 118 12.63 -4.62 22.86
C PHE A 118 14.06 -4.23 23.24
N ARG A 119 14.22 -3.39 24.27
CA ARG A 119 15.54 -3.03 24.81
C ARG A 119 16.32 -4.22 25.35
N TRP A 120 15.64 -5.19 25.98
CA TRP A 120 16.28 -6.42 26.44
C TRP A 120 16.82 -7.26 25.26
N GLU A 121 16.07 -7.37 24.16
CA GLU A 121 16.52 -8.07 22.96
C GLU A 121 17.70 -7.34 22.30
N LEU A 122 17.66 -6.01 22.21
CA LEU A 122 18.78 -5.21 21.69
C LEU A 122 20.04 -5.35 22.52
N LYS A 123 19.94 -5.36 23.86
CA LYS A 123 21.09 -5.58 24.75
C LYS A 123 21.67 -6.98 24.60
N SER A 124 20.88 -7.98 24.20
CA SER A 124 21.41 -9.33 23.92
C SER A 124 22.24 -9.37 22.64
N ILE A 125 21.92 -8.53 21.65
CA ILE A 125 22.66 -8.42 20.38
C ILE A 125 23.88 -7.51 20.53
N ALA A 126 23.74 -6.39 21.23
CA ALA A 126 24.77 -5.36 21.36
C ALA A 126 25.01 -4.98 22.83
N PRO A 127 25.66 -5.85 23.63
CA PRO A 127 25.79 -5.69 25.08
C PRO A 127 26.68 -4.50 25.50
N ASN A 128 27.61 -4.07 24.65
CA ASN A 128 28.61 -3.04 24.97
C ASN A 128 28.22 -1.62 24.50
N VAL A 129 26.94 -1.39 24.18
CA VAL A 129 26.46 -0.10 23.66
C VAL A 129 26.02 0.82 24.80
N ASP A 130 26.49 2.06 24.76
CA ASP A 130 26.04 3.13 25.66
C ASP A 130 24.53 3.42 25.51
N ASP A 131 23.83 3.76 26.60
CA ASP A 131 22.37 3.95 26.60
C ASP A 131 21.89 5.07 25.64
N SER A 132 22.73 6.07 25.33
CA SER A 132 22.40 7.07 24.30
C SER A 132 22.42 6.48 22.89
N ARG A 133 23.42 5.65 22.58
CA ARG A 133 23.57 4.97 21.29
C ARG A 133 22.53 3.87 21.12
N LEU A 134 22.15 3.20 22.21
CA LEU A 134 21.12 2.18 22.21
C LEU A 134 19.77 2.74 21.76
N ARG A 135 19.39 3.94 22.23
CA ARG A 135 18.17 4.64 21.80
C ARG A 135 18.18 5.00 20.31
N ASN A 136 19.33 5.39 19.77
CA ASN A 136 19.45 5.66 18.33
C ASN A 136 19.29 4.39 17.49
N ILE A 137 19.84 3.26 17.97
CA ILE A 137 19.68 1.95 17.34
C ILE A 137 18.22 1.51 17.41
N GLU A 138 17.57 1.65 18.57
CA GLU A 138 16.16 1.35 18.79
C GLU A 138 15.28 2.11 17.80
N ASN A 139 15.42 3.43 17.71
CA ASN A 139 14.68 4.27 16.75
C ASN A 139 14.89 3.81 15.30
N LEU A 140 16.13 3.49 14.91
CA LEU A 140 16.41 3.04 13.55
C LEU A 140 15.70 1.71 13.23
N ILE A 141 15.65 0.79 14.19
CA ILE A 141 14.99 -0.50 14.03
C ILE A 141 13.47 -0.33 14.02
N GLU A 142 12.91 0.57 14.83
CA GLU A 142 11.48 0.90 14.78
C GLU A 142 11.05 1.45 13.43
N ILE A 143 11.88 2.28 12.81
CA ILE A 143 11.67 2.75 11.43
C ILE A 143 11.70 1.56 10.46
N GLY A 144 12.67 0.65 10.62
CA GLY A 144 12.75 -0.58 9.82
C GLY A 144 11.50 -1.46 9.93
N ILE A 145 11.01 -1.68 11.15
CA ILE A 145 9.76 -2.44 11.43
C ILE A 145 8.57 -1.76 10.75
N SER A 146 8.47 -0.43 10.88
CA SER A 146 7.38 0.36 10.29
C SER A 146 7.36 0.25 8.77
N LEU A 147 8.53 0.38 8.12
CA LEU A 147 8.68 0.23 6.68
C LEU A 147 8.34 -1.20 6.20
N ASP A 148 8.73 -2.23 6.94
CA ASP A 148 8.40 -3.61 6.59
C ASP A 148 6.89 -3.91 6.79
N GLN A 149 6.27 -3.38 7.85
CA GLN A 149 4.83 -3.48 8.06
C GLN A 149 4.07 -2.82 6.89
N ILE A 150 4.44 -1.60 6.52
CA ILE A 150 3.86 -0.89 5.37
C ILE A 150 4.01 -1.71 4.09
N TYR A 151 5.22 -2.21 3.81
CA TYR A 151 5.50 -3.01 2.61
C TYR A 151 4.62 -4.27 2.56
N ARG A 152 4.51 -5.02 3.67
CA ARG A 152 3.70 -6.25 3.73
C ARG A 152 2.22 -5.97 3.47
N VAL A 153 1.67 -4.93 4.07
CA VAL A 153 0.27 -4.52 3.89
C VAL A 153 0.02 -4.09 2.44
N MET A 154 0.83 -3.19 1.89
CA MET A 154 0.64 -2.72 0.50
C MET A 154 0.85 -3.84 -0.52
N ARG A 155 1.81 -4.74 -0.27
CA ARG A 155 2.01 -5.93 -1.10
C ARG A 155 0.80 -6.86 -1.07
N HIS A 156 0.15 -7.03 0.07
CA HIS A 156 -1.06 -7.83 0.17
C HIS A 156 -2.17 -7.27 -0.72
N TYR A 157 -2.45 -5.97 -0.63
CA TYR A 157 -3.46 -5.31 -1.48
C TYR A 157 -3.09 -5.36 -2.97
N TYR A 158 -1.82 -5.19 -3.32
CA TYR A 158 -1.35 -5.31 -4.71
C TYR A 158 -1.59 -6.72 -5.27
N LEU A 159 -1.21 -7.77 -4.53
CA LEU A 159 -1.42 -9.16 -4.96
C LEU A 159 -2.91 -9.51 -5.04
N LEU A 160 -3.71 -9.04 -4.08
CA LEU A 160 -5.14 -9.23 -4.08
C LEU A 160 -5.81 -8.52 -5.26
N GLY A 161 -5.43 -7.28 -5.54
CA GLY A 161 -5.89 -6.50 -6.70
C GLY A 161 -5.51 -7.17 -8.02
N LYS A 162 -4.26 -7.66 -8.15
CA LYS A 162 -3.79 -8.38 -9.34
C LYS A 162 -4.55 -9.69 -9.58
N LYS A 163 -4.91 -10.42 -8.53
CA LYS A 163 -5.63 -11.71 -8.65
C LYS A 163 -7.12 -11.52 -8.91
N THR A 164 -7.76 -10.59 -8.21
CA THR A 164 -9.21 -10.37 -8.30
C THR A 164 -9.62 -9.47 -9.46
N MET A 165 -8.69 -8.69 -10.02
CA MET A 165 -8.97 -7.62 -10.99
C MET A 165 -10.08 -6.68 -10.50
N SER A 166 -10.20 -6.51 -9.18
CA SER A 166 -11.18 -5.62 -8.57
C SER A 166 -10.68 -4.18 -8.62
N LEU A 167 -11.39 -3.33 -9.38
CA LEU A 167 -11.07 -1.91 -9.52
C LEU A 167 -11.03 -1.19 -8.17
N PHE A 168 -11.97 -1.49 -7.27
CA PHE A 168 -12.07 -0.81 -5.96
C PHE A 168 -10.90 -1.10 -5.03
N LEU A 169 -10.39 -2.34 -5.02
CA LEU A 169 -9.23 -2.70 -4.21
C LEU A 169 -7.95 -2.01 -4.69
N ILE A 170 -7.79 -1.93 -6.01
CA ILE A 170 -6.62 -1.28 -6.61
C ILE A 170 -6.70 0.23 -6.44
N TYR A 171 -7.90 0.81 -6.56
CA TYR A 171 -8.13 2.22 -6.29
C TYR A 171 -7.77 2.61 -4.86
N GLN A 172 -8.22 1.82 -3.88
CA GLN A 172 -7.86 2.05 -2.48
C GLN A 172 -6.35 1.99 -2.27
N ALA A 173 -5.68 0.98 -2.85
CA ALA A 173 -4.23 0.87 -2.76
C ALA A 173 -3.54 2.10 -3.39
N GLU A 174 -3.91 2.47 -4.62
CA GLU A 174 -3.32 3.61 -5.33
C GLU A 174 -3.55 4.94 -4.61
N ALA A 175 -4.74 5.17 -4.06
CA ALA A 175 -5.05 6.40 -3.32
C ALA A 175 -4.23 6.52 -2.02
N LEU A 176 -3.93 5.40 -1.36
CA LEU A 176 -3.11 5.37 -0.15
C LEU A 176 -1.61 5.40 -0.44
N MET A 177 -1.16 5.04 -1.65
CA MET A 177 0.27 5.01 -1.98
C MET A 177 0.99 6.36 -1.75
N PRO A 178 0.45 7.52 -2.18
CA PRO A 178 1.10 8.82 -1.97
C PRO A 178 1.25 9.17 -0.49
N THR A 179 0.23 8.95 0.33
CA THR A 179 0.29 9.28 1.76
C THR A 179 1.30 8.40 2.48
N VAL A 180 1.29 7.11 2.17
CA VAL A 180 2.26 6.15 2.71
C VAL A 180 3.69 6.48 2.31
N LEU A 181 3.91 6.95 1.07
CA LEU A 181 5.24 7.36 0.59
C LEU A 181 5.71 8.71 1.14
N GLN A 182 4.82 9.53 1.70
CA GLN A 182 5.16 10.77 2.38
C GLN A 182 5.51 10.55 3.84
N GLU A 183 4.84 9.59 4.49
CA GLU A 183 5.07 9.22 5.89
C GLU A 183 6.29 8.30 6.07
N ALA A 184 6.69 7.60 5.00
CA ALA A 184 7.87 6.73 4.95
C ALA A 184 9.15 7.51 4.62
#